data_AF-B0VP69-F1
#
_entry.id   AF-B0VP69-F1
#
_cell.length_a   1.000
_cell.length_b   1.000
_cell.length_c   1.000
_cell.angle_alpha   90.00
_cell.angle_beta   90.00
_cell.angle_gamma   90.00
#
_symmetry.space_group_name_H-M   'P 1'
#
loop_
_entity.id
_entity.type
_entity.pdbx_description
1 polymer ?
#
loop_
_entity_poly.entity_id
_entity_poly.type
_entity_poly.pdbx_seq_one_letter_code
_entity_poly.pdbx_strand_id
1 'polypeptide(L)'
;MNISYELEKKIVNLNALYNEEEAELSLRLSQNIRKNQQDGYVYSLISRGFEIKGLKLWLVDKNIDQLKQWFYVSSVLRAESCKYSSGYTLSTPDEFIFPLLSDNTEIINKFAYLDTVNLLWGEFEPSYQEAKFKPSKDDPRFRTHALQAVLRNDWEDYKKIKEVANQKINKLREVVQFEFGIYDAIYEKDKDKIIEIVQTLLNPRVHKTYNKDFGEEFNGEIWSHHPVMFTKLAWMNGLEIEIDNPLVPMELMPIKPLEHYDYHYDFLDPNWKPKSLFEKLFGKKRNK
;
A
#
# COMPACT_ATOMS: atom_id res chain seq x y z
N MET A 1 13.12 -8.84 17.05
CA MET A 1 12.67 -10.05 16.31
C MET A 1 13.87 -10.86 15.85
N ASN A 2 14.04 -12.09 16.35
CA ASN A 2 15.02 -13.05 15.80
C ASN A 2 14.43 -13.62 14.51
N ILE A 3 15.09 -13.38 13.38
CA ILE A 3 14.66 -13.90 12.09
C ILE A 3 15.05 -15.36 12.03
N SER A 4 14.12 -16.22 11.66
CA SER A 4 14.45 -17.63 11.45
C SER A 4 15.31 -17.76 10.19
N TYR A 5 16.27 -18.69 10.21
CA TYR A 5 17.09 -19.02 9.05
C TYR A 5 16.25 -19.34 7.79
N GLU A 6 15.04 -19.87 7.98
CA GLU A 6 14.10 -20.14 6.89
C GLU A 6 13.48 -18.86 6.31
N LEU A 7 13.21 -17.83 7.12
CA LEU A 7 12.76 -16.53 6.63
C LEU A 7 13.87 -15.79 5.87
N GLU A 8 15.13 -15.88 6.32
CA GLU A 8 16.28 -15.34 5.57
C GLU A 8 16.41 -15.98 4.18
N LYS A 9 16.31 -17.30 4.07
CA LYS A 9 16.31 -18.00 2.77
C LYS A 9 15.17 -17.54 1.87
N LYS A 10 13.98 -17.36 2.43
CA LYS A 10 12.82 -16.88 1.68
C LYS A 10 13.04 -15.46 1.16
N ILE A 11 13.65 -14.58 1.94
CA ILE A 11 14.07 -13.23 1.50
C ILE A 11 15.09 -13.31 0.36
N VAL A 12 16.07 -14.21 0.44
CA VAL A 12 17.04 -14.42 -0.65
C VAL A 12 16.32 -14.91 -1.93
N ASN A 13 15.37 -15.83 -1.81
CA ASN A 13 14.59 -16.32 -2.95
C ASN A 13 13.67 -15.26 -3.56
N LEU A 14 13.09 -14.35 -2.78
CA LEU A 14 12.34 -13.20 -3.33
C LEU A 14 13.25 -12.28 -4.14
N ASN A 15 14.51 -12.08 -3.72
CA ASN A 15 15.46 -11.32 -4.55
C ASN A 15 15.71 -12.04 -5.90
N ALA A 16 15.72 -13.37 -5.92
CA ALA A 16 15.85 -14.12 -7.17
C ALA A 16 14.60 -14.02 -8.06
N LEU A 17 13.40 -14.10 -7.49
CA LEU A 17 12.12 -13.86 -8.18
C LEU A 17 12.06 -12.43 -8.73
N TYR A 18 12.52 -11.44 -7.96
CA TYR A 18 12.62 -10.06 -8.41
C TYR A 18 13.56 -9.91 -9.61
N ASN A 19 14.67 -10.66 -9.66
CA ASN A 19 15.55 -10.66 -10.83
C ASN A 19 14.89 -11.28 -12.08
N GLU A 20 13.98 -12.26 -11.92
CA GLU A 20 13.18 -12.80 -13.03
C GLU A 20 12.15 -11.77 -13.52
N GLU A 21 11.48 -11.08 -12.58
CA GLU A 21 10.60 -9.95 -12.89
C GLU A 21 11.35 -8.78 -13.55
N GLU A 22 12.61 -8.55 -13.20
CA GLU A 22 13.47 -7.54 -13.82
C GLU A 22 13.73 -7.83 -15.31
N ALA A 23 13.77 -9.10 -15.71
CA ALA A 23 13.85 -9.49 -17.13
C ALA A 23 12.54 -9.16 -17.88
N GLU A 24 11.37 -9.41 -17.27
CA GLU A 24 10.08 -8.98 -17.83
C GLU A 24 9.97 -7.45 -17.90
N LEU A 25 10.39 -6.75 -16.83
CA LEU A 25 10.46 -5.29 -16.77
C LEU A 25 11.30 -4.74 -17.92
N SER A 26 12.50 -5.29 -18.13
CA SER A 26 13.41 -4.89 -19.20
C SER A 26 12.80 -5.08 -20.59
N LEU A 27 12.07 -6.18 -20.81
CA LEU A 27 11.35 -6.45 -22.06
C LEU A 27 10.23 -5.43 -22.27
N ARG A 28 9.39 -5.19 -21.27
CA ARG A 28 8.27 -4.24 -21.35
C ARG A 28 8.75 -2.80 -21.53
N LEU A 29 9.76 -2.37 -20.78
CA LEU A 29 10.41 -1.06 -20.96
C LEU A 29 10.91 -0.89 -22.39
N SER A 30 11.60 -1.90 -22.94
CA SER A 30 12.09 -1.88 -24.32
C SER A 30 10.95 -1.75 -25.35
N GLN A 31 9.84 -2.45 -25.14
CA GLN A 31 8.65 -2.35 -25.99
C GLN A 31 7.96 -0.99 -25.88
N ASN A 32 7.83 -0.47 -24.66
CA ASN A 32 7.17 0.80 -24.36
C ASN A 32 7.96 2.00 -24.90
N ILE A 33 9.29 1.97 -24.80
CA ILE A 33 10.17 2.96 -25.44
C ILE A 33 9.98 2.96 -26.95
N ARG A 34 9.93 1.79 -27.60
CA ARG A 34 9.71 1.68 -29.06
C ARG A 34 8.36 2.25 -29.50
N LYS A 35 7.34 2.14 -28.64
CA LYS A 35 5.97 2.62 -28.90
C LYS A 35 5.70 4.04 -28.37
N ASN A 36 6.67 4.66 -27.69
CA ASN A 36 6.50 5.91 -26.94
C ASN A 36 5.25 5.90 -26.03
N GLN A 37 5.03 4.78 -25.34
CA GLN A 37 3.85 4.55 -24.50
C GLN A 37 4.25 4.45 -23.03
N GLN A 38 3.50 5.10 -22.15
CA GLN A 38 3.61 4.90 -20.70
C GLN A 38 2.67 3.77 -20.28
N ASP A 39 3.16 2.88 -19.41
CA ASP A 39 2.45 1.68 -18.96
C ASP A 39 2.51 1.63 -17.44
N GLY A 40 1.34 1.58 -16.81
CA GLY A 40 1.23 1.56 -15.35
C GLY A 40 1.86 0.33 -14.74
N TYR A 41 1.89 -0.79 -15.48
CA TYR A 41 2.47 -2.04 -15.00
C TYR A 41 3.96 -1.92 -14.68
N VAL A 42 4.70 -1.12 -15.46
CA VAL A 42 6.13 -0.85 -15.22
C VAL A 42 6.33 -0.22 -13.84
N TYR A 43 5.53 0.78 -13.49
CA TYR A 43 5.61 1.44 -12.19
C TYR A 43 5.20 0.50 -11.05
N SER A 44 4.15 -0.30 -11.24
CA SER A 44 3.69 -1.28 -10.26
C SER A 44 4.75 -2.34 -9.95
N LEU A 45 5.46 -2.83 -10.97
CA LEU A 45 6.50 -3.84 -10.80
C LEU A 45 7.72 -3.31 -10.04
N ILE A 46 8.15 -2.08 -10.38
CA ILE A 46 9.25 -1.41 -9.67
C ILE A 46 8.86 -1.12 -8.21
N SER A 47 7.60 -0.71 -7.96
CA SER A 47 7.04 -0.47 -6.62
C SER A 47 7.21 -1.71 -5.72
N ARG A 48 6.80 -2.88 -6.20
CA ARG A 48 6.96 -4.17 -5.49
C ARG A 48 8.42 -4.47 -5.12
N GLY A 49 9.36 -4.18 -6.02
CA GLY A 49 10.79 -4.33 -5.75
C GLY A 49 11.27 -3.53 -4.56
N PHE A 50 10.78 -2.31 -4.40
CA PHE A 50 11.14 -1.45 -3.27
C PHE A 50 10.47 -1.86 -1.97
N GLU A 51 9.27 -2.45 -1.99
CA GLU A 51 8.66 -3.05 -0.81
C GLU A 51 9.55 -4.17 -0.26
N ILE A 52 9.96 -5.11 -1.12
CA ILE A 52 10.85 -6.22 -0.75
C ILE A 52 12.21 -5.69 -0.24
N LYS A 53 12.75 -4.66 -0.89
CA LYS A 53 14.00 -4.01 -0.46
C LYS A 53 13.88 -3.41 0.94
N GLY A 54 12.80 -2.68 1.21
CA GLY A 54 12.52 -2.11 2.53
C GLY A 54 12.43 -3.20 3.59
N LEU A 55 11.61 -4.23 3.33
CA LEU A 55 11.45 -5.37 4.22
C LEU A 55 12.78 -6.05 4.53
N LYS A 56 13.62 -6.30 3.52
CA LYS A 56 14.95 -6.89 3.70
C LYS A 56 15.84 -6.05 4.62
N LEU A 57 15.94 -4.74 4.39
CA LEU A 57 16.81 -3.86 5.19
C LEU A 57 16.32 -3.74 6.63
N TRP A 58 15.01 -3.72 6.85
CA TRP A 58 14.46 -3.77 8.20
C TRP A 58 14.72 -5.10 8.89
N LEU A 59 14.45 -6.19 8.20
CA LEU A 59 14.56 -7.52 8.78
C LEU A 59 16.04 -7.85 9.05
N VAL A 60 16.89 -7.82 8.03
CA VAL A 60 18.29 -8.25 8.14
C VAL A 60 19.14 -7.21 8.86
N ASP A 61 19.07 -5.94 8.42
CA ASP A 61 19.98 -4.90 8.90
C ASP A 61 19.40 -4.10 10.07
N LYS A 62 18.18 -4.43 10.53
CA LYS A 62 17.47 -3.73 11.62
C LYS A 62 17.29 -2.24 11.38
N ASN A 63 17.13 -1.86 10.12
CA ASN A 63 17.07 -0.47 9.71
C ASN A 63 15.64 -0.02 9.35
N ILE A 64 14.94 0.51 10.35
CA ILE A 64 13.57 1.03 10.21
C ILE A 64 13.55 2.28 9.31
N ASP A 65 14.57 3.14 9.37
CA ASP A 65 14.56 4.36 8.54
C ASP A 65 14.62 4.00 7.05
N GLN A 66 15.42 2.98 6.70
CA GLN A 66 15.44 2.45 5.34
C GLN A 66 14.12 1.78 4.95
N LEU A 67 13.43 1.09 5.86
CA LEU A 67 12.08 0.58 5.60
C LEU A 67 11.14 1.69 5.14
N LYS A 68 11.08 2.77 5.93
CA LYS A 68 10.22 3.92 5.68
C LYS A 68 10.56 4.61 4.36
N GLN A 69 11.85 4.79 4.09
CA GLN A 69 12.34 5.35 2.84
C GLN A 69 11.89 4.52 1.63
N TRP A 70 12.03 3.20 1.66
CA TRP A 70 11.66 2.36 0.52
C TRP A 70 10.16 2.16 0.38
N PHE A 71 9.40 2.16 1.48
CA PHE A 71 7.93 2.21 1.42
C PHE A 71 7.41 3.52 0.87
N TYR A 72 8.06 4.64 1.17
CA TYR A 72 7.78 5.91 0.52
C TYR A 72 8.00 5.84 -1.00
N VAL A 73 9.18 5.39 -1.46
CA VAL A 73 9.50 5.28 -2.90
C VAL A 73 8.52 4.34 -3.60
N SER A 74 8.22 3.18 -3.02
CA SER A 74 7.20 2.26 -3.55
C SER A 74 5.86 2.96 -3.70
N SER A 75 5.41 3.68 -2.67
CA SER A 75 4.13 4.37 -2.66
C SER A 75 4.06 5.47 -3.73
N VAL A 76 5.16 6.20 -3.96
CA VAL A 76 5.24 7.21 -5.03
C VAL A 76 5.06 6.55 -6.40
N LEU A 77 5.76 5.45 -6.67
CA LEU A 77 5.64 4.67 -7.91
C LEU A 77 4.23 4.09 -8.07
N ARG A 78 3.65 3.57 -6.99
CA ARG A 78 2.30 3.03 -6.99
C ARG A 78 1.26 4.11 -7.34
N ALA A 79 1.37 5.27 -6.74
CA ALA A 79 0.51 6.41 -7.07
C ALA A 79 0.71 6.89 -8.51
N GLU A 80 1.92 6.79 -9.06
CA GLU A 80 2.19 7.09 -10.46
C GLU A 80 1.55 6.06 -11.41
N SER A 81 1.56 4.78 -11.03
CA SER A 81 0.96 3.70 -11.82
C SER A 81 -0.54 3.94 -12.09
N CYS A 82 -1.27 4.52 -11.14
CA CYS A 82 -2.71 4.76 -11.25
C CYS A 82 -3.10 5.70 -12.40
N LYS A 83 -2.15 6.50 -12.93
CA LYS A 83 -2.38 7.43 -14.04
C LYS A 83 -2.41 6.74 -15.41
N TYR A 84 -1.98 5.49 -15.49
CA TYR A 84 -1.75 4.78 -16.74
C TYR A 84 -2.52 3.47 -16.79
N SER A 85 -2.88 3.04 -17.99
CA SER A 85 -3.46 1.71 -18.22
C SER A 85 -2.55 0.61 -17.68
N SER A 86 -3.15 -0.49 -17.21
CA SER A 86 -2.45 -1.66 -16.61
C SER A 86 -1.72 -1.35 -15.29
N GLY A 87 -1.92 -0.15 -14.73
CA GLY A 87 -1.43 0.23 -13.42
C GLY A 87 -2.33 -0.25 -12.27
N TYR A 88 -2.05 0.26 -11.07
CA TYR A 88 -2.79 -0.11 -9.89
C TYR A 88 -4.27 0.30 -9.96
N THR A 89 -5.17 -0.62 -9.60
CA THR A 89 -6.62 -0.51 -9.78
C THR A 89 -7.36 0.03 -8.57
N LEU A 90 -6.67 0.26 -7.44
CA LEU A 90 -7.27 0.68 -6.16
C LEU A 90 -8.48 -0.18 -5.75
N SER A 91 -8.44 -1.46 -6.14
CA SER A 91 -9.50 -2.45 -5.94
C SER A 91 -9.83 -2.69 -4.48
N THR A 92 -8.78 -2.84 -3.68
CA THR A 92 -8.82 -3.11 -2.26
C THR A 92 -7.88 -2.16 -1.54
N PRO A 93 -8.08 -1.93 -0.23
CA PRO A 93 -7.22 -1.03 0.53
C PRO A 93 -5.86 -1.63 0.89
N ASP A 94 -5.60 -2.91 0.57
CA ASP A 94 -4.47 -3.68 1.14
C ASP A 94 -3.11 -2.98 0.92
N GLU A 95 -2.86 -2.44 -0.27
CA GLU A 95 -1.61 -1.76 -0.62
C GLU A 95 -1.39 -0.43 0.11
N PHE A 96 -2.39 0.07 0.85
CA PHE A 96 -2.24 1.27 1.66
C PHE A 96 -1.35 1.01 2.89
N ILE A 97 -1.05 -0.24 3.25
CA ILE A 97 -0.13 -0.53 4.35
C ILE A 97 1.23 0.16 4.15
N PHE A 98 1.77 0.19 2.93
CA PHE A 98 3.08 0.76 2.63
C PHE A 98 3.16 2.27 2.81
N PRO A 99 2.27 3.10 2.22
CA PRO A 99 2.30 4.54 2.49
C PRO A 99 2.05 4.85 3.97
N LEU A 100 1.18 4.10 4.66
CA LEU A 100 0.93 4.31 6.09
C LEU A 100 2.16 4.01 6.95
N LEU A 101 2.87 2.92 6.66
CA LEU A 101 4.10 2.54 7.37
C LEU A 101 5.32 3.40 6.98
N SER A 102 5.24 4.17 5.89
CA SER A 102 6.30 5.12 5.54
C SER A 102 6.37 6.32 6.49
N ASP A 103 5.29 6.61 7.22
CA ASP A 103 5.07 7.83 8.01
C ASP A 103 5.13 9.16 7.24
N ASN A 104 5.28 9.14 5.91
CA ASN A 104 5.34 10.36 5.13
C ASN A 104 3.91 10.94 4.96
N THR A 105 3.65 12.10 5.56
CA THR A 105 2.31 12.71 5.55
C THR A 105 1.85 13.11 4.16
N GLU A 106 2.77 13.54 3.29
CA GLU A 106 2.45 13.93 1.91
C GLU A 106 1.96 12.74 1.09
N ILE A 107 2.66 11.59 1.14
CA ILE A 107 2.26 10.40 0.39
C ILE A 107 0.98 9.78 0.97
N ILE A 108 0.82 9.78 2.30
CA ILE A 108 -0.43 9.34 2.94
C ILE A 108 -1.60 10.20 2.46
N ASN A 109 -1.41 11.53 2.45
CA ASN A 109 -2.41 12.46 1.95
C ASN A 109 -2.68 12.23 0.46
N LYS A 110 -1.65 11.98 -0.37
CA LYS A 110 -1.83 11.62 -1.78
C LYS A 110 -2.71 10.37 -1.92
N PHE A 111 -2.46 9.32 -1.14
CA PHE A 111 -3.28 8.09 -1.12
C PHE A 111 -4.71 8.34 -0.65
N ALA A 112 -4.90 9.26 0.31
CA ALA A 112 -6.23 9.66 0.77
C ALA A 112 -7.08 10.32 -0.32
N TYR A 113 -6.48 10.86 -1.40
CA TYR A 113 -7.20 11.44 -2.55
C TYR A 113 -6.91 10.72 -3.88
N LEU A 114 -6.21 9.59 -3.83
CA LEU A 114 -5.75 8.90 -5.03
C LEU A 114 -6.93 8.35 -5.84
N ASP A 115 -6.84 8.53 -7.14
CA ASP A 115 -7.77 8.00 -8.13
C ASP A 115 -7.00 7.14 -9.13
N THR A 116 -7.69 6.31 -9.90
CA THR A 116 -7.10 5.46 -10.93
C THR A 116 -7.96 5.44 -12.19
N VAL A 117 -7.29 5.38 -13.34
CA VAL A 117 -7.94 5.15 -14.63
C VAL A 117 -8.26 3.66 -14.86
N ASN A 118 -7.71 2.77 -14.03
CA ASN A 118 -7.81 1.34 -14.21
C ASN A 118 -9.07 0.77 -13.52
N LEU A 119 -9.79 -0.08 -14.24
CA LEU A 119 -10.90 -0.85 -13.69
C LEU A 119 -10.42 -2.25 -13.33
N LEU A 120 -10.99 -2.82 -12.27
CA LEU A 120 -10.79 -4.23 -11.90
C LEU A 120 -11.27 -5.19 -13.01
N TRP A 121 -12.35 -4.83 -13.70
CA TRP A 121 -13.04 -5.64 -14.71
C TRP A 121 -13.50 -4.71 -15.85
N GLY A 122 -13.50 -5.22 -17.08
CA GLY A 122 -13.60 -4.47 -18.35
C GLY A 122 -14.81 -3.53 -18.58
N GLU A 123 -14.96 -3.10 -19.84
CA GLU A 123 -15.51 -1.81 -20.31
C GLU A 123 -16.84 -1.30 -19.71
N PHE A 124 -16.68 -0.34 -18.80
CA PHE A 124 -17.55 0.78 -18.40
C PHE A 124 -18.69 0.62 -17.36
N GLU A 125 -18.60 1.56 -16.41
CA GLU A 125 -19.38 1.95 -15.24
C GLU A 125 -19.62 0.97 -14.07
N PRO A 126 -19.30 1.41 -12.83
CA PRO A 126 -18.95 2.79 -12.42
C PRO A 126 -17.47 3.19 -12.63
N SER A 127 -17.23 4.50 -12.89
CA SER A 127 -15.91 5.13 -12.72
C SER A 127 -15.42 4.96 -11.27
N TYR A 128 -14.13 5.13 -10.98
CA TYR A 128 -13.61 4.94 -9.62
C TYR A 128 -14.35 5.83 -8.61
N GLN A 129 -14.60 7.10 -8.93
CA GLN A 129 -15.35 8.01 -8.06
C GLN A 129 -16.80 7.59 -7.82
N GLU A 130 -17.45 6.99 -8.81
CA GLU A 130 -18.83 6.50 -8.69
C GLU A 130 -18.92 5.14 -7.97
N ALA A 131 -17.83 4.36 -7.98
CA ALA A 131 -17.80 3.01 -7.43
C ALA A 131 -18.15 2.98 -5.93
N LYS A 132 -17.81 4.05 -5.19
CA LYS A 132 -18.15 4.17 -3.76
C LYS A 132 -19.66 4.17 -3.48
N PHE A 133 -20.50 4.54 -4.45
CA PHE A 133 -21.97 4.55 -4.31
C PHE A 133 -22.68 3.46 -5.13
N LYS A 134 -21.91 2.59 -5.81
CA LYS A 134 -22.43 1.38 -6.47
C LYS A 134 -21.72 0.12 -5.92
N PRO A 135 -21.64 -0.07 -4.58
CA PRO A 135 -21.00 -1.25 -4.01
C PRO A 135 -21.73 -2.51 -4.47
N SER A 136 -20.96 -3.55 -4.78
CA SER A 136 -21.47 -4.89 -5.09
C SER A 136 -20.57 -5.94 -4.43
N LYS A 137 -21.00 -7.21 -4.45
CA LYS A 137 -20.16 -8.30 -3.95
C LYS A 137 -18.90 -8.55 -4.80
N ASP A 138 -18.95 -8.08 -6.05
CA ASP A 138 -17.92 -8.31 -7.08
C ASP A 138 -17.05 -7.07 -7.33
N ASP A 139 -17.47 -5.91 -6.82
CA ASP A 139 -16.73 -4.65 -6.85
C ASP A 139 -16.33 -4.20 -5.43
N PRO A 140 -15.10 -4.50 -4.99
CA PRO A 140 -14.61 -4.14 -3.66
C PRO A 140 -14.17 -2.68 -3.52
N ARG A 141 -14.21 -1.83 -4.57
CA ARG A 141 -13.61 -0.48 -4.54
C ARG A 141 -14.18 0.44 -3.45
N PHE A 142 -15.42 0.22 -3.02
CA PHE A 142 -16.00 0.96 -1.90
C PHE A 142 -15.18 0.80 -0.59
N ARG A 143 -14.46 -0.31 -0.42
CA ARG A 143 -13.55 -0.54 0.71
C ARG A 143 -12.38 0.45 0.70
N THR A 144 -11.77 0.66 -0.46
CA THR A 144 -10.70 1.64 -0.64
C THR A 144 -11.21 3.06 -0.37
N HIS A 145 -12.40 3.40 -0.91
CA HIS A 145 -13.02 4.70 -0.63
C HIS A 145 -13.36 4.91 0.85
N ALA A 146 -13.80 3.86 1.55
CA ALA A 146 -14.03 3.94 2.99
C ALA A 146 -12.73 4.22 3.75
N LEU A 147 -11.63 3.53 3.44
CA LEU A 147 -10.32 3.82 4.02
C LEU A 147 -9.87 5.26 3.71
N GLN A 148 -10.00 5.69 2.45
CA GLN A 148 -9.63 7.04 2.04
C GLN A 148 -10.45 8.11 2.80
N ALA A 149 -11.73 7.87 3.07
CA ALA A 149 -12.55 8.76 3.91
C ALA A 149 -12.03 8.82 5.36
N VAL A 150 -11.65 7.67 5.94
CA VAL A 150 -11.02 7.61 7.27
C VAL A 150 -9.70 8.39 7.30
N LEU A 151 -8.84 8.24 6.29
CA LEU A 151 -7.57 8.99 6.20
C LEU A 151 -7.78 10.50 6.11
N ARG A 152 -8.88 10.95 5.51
CA ARG A 152 -9.27 12.37 5.44
C ARG A 152 -9.99 12.86 6.70
N ASN A 153 -10.27 11.98 7.68
CA ASN A 153 -11.20 12.24 8.78
C ASN A 153 -12.60 12.69 8.31
N ASP A 154 -13.00 12.28 7.10
CA ASP A 154 -14.31 12.56 6.52
C ASP A 154 -15.32 11.50 6.94
N TRP A 155 -15.71 11.57 8.21
CA TRP A 155 -16.59 10.58 8.85
C TRP A 155 -18.00 10.56 8.24
N GLU A 156 -18.45 11.66 7.64
CA GLU A 156 -19.74 11.72 6.96
C GLU A 156 -19.69 10.96 5.61
N ASP A 157 -18.62 11.09 4.82
CA ASP A 157 -18.43 10.28 3.60
C ASP A 157 -18.28 8.79 3.95
N TYR A 158 -17.50 8.46 5.00
CA TYR A 158 -17.37 7.08 5.49
C TYR A 158 -18.73 6.47 5.87
N LYS A 159 -19.52 7.15 6.72
CA LYS A 159 -20.83 6.66 7.17
C LYS A 159 -21.76 6.44 5.98
N LYS A 160 -21.76 7.35 5.00
CA LYS A 160 -22.56 7.22 3.78
C LYS A 160 -22.15 6.01 2.94
N ILE A 161 -20.85 5.78 2.76
CA ILE A 161 -20.34 4.59 2.05
C ILE A 161 -20.80 3.31 2.75
N LYS A 162 -20.62 3.25 4.07
CA LYS A 162 -21.03 2.11 4.91
C LYS A 162 -22.53 1.87 4.84
N GLU A 163 -23.35 2.92 4.92
CA GLU A 163 -24.81 2.83 4.81
C GLU A 163 -25.22 2.24 3.46
N VAL A 164 -24.70 2.77 2.36
CA VAL A 164 -25.01 2.29 1.01
C VAL A 164 -24.56 0.83 0.82
N ALA A 165 -23.39 0.45 1.36
CA ALA A 165 -22.91 -0.92 1.31
C ALA A 165 -23.83 -1.89 2.08
N ASN A 166 -24.26 -1.52 3.30
CA ASN A 166 -25.19 -2.30 4.10
C ASN A 166 -26.58 -2.42 3.47
N GLN A 167 -27.05 -1.38 2.77
CA GLN A 167 -28.32 -1.41 2.05
C GLN A 167 -28.28 -2.29 0.81
N LYS A 168 -27.18 -2.26 0.03
CA LYS A 168 -27.08 -2.94 -1.27
C LYS A 168 -26.54 -4.37 -1.18
N ILE A 169 -25.79 -4.72 -0.13
CA ILE A 169 -25.15 -6.02 0.00
C ILE A 169 -25.78 -6.81 1.16
N ASN A 170 -26.62 -7.80 0.83
CA ASN A 170 -27.34 -8.62 1.83
C ASN A 170 -26.43 -9.29 2.88
N LYS A 171 -25.18 -9.60 2.52
CA LYS A 171 -24.18 -10.18 3.43
C LYS A 171 -22.79 -9.71 3.02
N LEU A 172 -22.23 -8.79 3.82
CA LEU A 172 -20.86 -8.34 3.66
C LEU A 172 -19.88 -9.49 3.90
N ARG A 173 -18.76 -9.48 3.15
CA ARG A 173 -17.64 -10.38 3.42
C ARG A 173 -17.08 -10.05 4.81
N GLU A 174 -16.57 -11.06 5.51
CA GLU A 174 -16.08 -10.90 6.89
C GLU A 174 -14.93 -9.87 6.99
N VAL A 175 -14.01 -9.82 6.02
CA VAL A 175 -12.99 -8.74 5.94
C VAL A 175 -13.59 -7.33 5.96
N VAL A 176 -14.70 -7.11 5.26
CA VAL A 176 -15.37 -5.81 5.20
C VAL A 176 -16.02 -5.46 6.54
N GLN A 177 -16.49 -6.48 7.27
CA GLN A 177 -17.04 -6.28 8.61
C GLN A 177 -15.92 -5.88 9.59
N PHE A 178 -14.73 -6.48 9.49
CA PHE A 178 -13.58 -6.05 10.28
C PHE A 178 -13.15 -4.63 9.94
N GLU A 179 -13.05 -4.28 8.65
CA GLU A 179 -12.71 -2.91 8.21
C GLU A 179 -13.70 -1.88 8.76
N PHE A 180 -15.01 -2.10 8.57
CA PHE A 180 -16.02 -1.19 9.08
C PHE A 180 -16.00 -1.11 10.60
N GLY A 181 -15.85 -2.23 11.31
CA GLY A 181 -15.75 -2.25 12.77
C GLY A 181 -14.54 -1.49 13.31
N ILE A 182 -13.39 -1.56 12.62
CA ILE A 182 -12.21 -0.76 12.97
C ILE A 182 -12.48 0.73 12.76
N TYR A 183 -13.06 1.10 11.62
CA TYR A 183 -13.32 2.51 11.31
C TYR A 183 -14.34 3.12 12.28
N ASP A 184 -15.38 2.37 12.67
CA ASP A 184 -16.32 2.78 13.72
C ASP A 184 -15.61 2.97 15.06
N ALA A 185 -14.81 1.98 15.48
CA ALA A 185 -14.12 2.04 16.76
C ALA A 185 -13.09 3.20 16.82
N ILE A 186 -12.45 3.54 15.70
CA ILE A 186 -11.60 4.73 15.60
C ILE A 186 -12.44 6.00 15.79
N TYR A 187 -13.58 6.12 15.10
CA TYR A 187 -14.47 7.27 15.22
C TYR A 187 -14.99 7.46 16.66
N GLU A 188 -15.38 6.35 17.29
CA GLU A 188 -15.90 6.29 18.66
C GLU A 188 -14.80 6.38 19.74
N LYS A 189 -13.53 6.34 19.32
CA LYS A 189 -12.34 6.28 20.20
C LYS A 189 -12.33 5.06 21.12
N ASP A 190 -12.95 3.96 20.68
CA ASP A 190 -13.04 2.70 21.40
C ASP A 190 -11.77 1.85 21.18
N LYS A 191 -10.77 2.07 22.04
CA LYS A 191 -9.51 1.31 22.02
C LYS A 191 -9.73 -0.19 22.24
N ASP A 192 -10.64 -0.55 23.13
CA ASP A 192 -10.88 -1.95 23.49
C ASP A 192 -11.45 -2.72 22.31
N LYS A 193 -12.37 -2.09 21.56
CA LYS A 193 -12.93 -2.70 20.34
C LYS A 193 -11.89 -2.88 19.24
N ILE A 194 -10.99 -1.91 19.06
CA ILE A 194 -9.89 -2.04 18.10
C ILE A 194 -9.00 -3.24 18.49
N ILE A 195 -8.61 -3.35 19.76
CA ILE A 195 -7.80 -4.45 20.26
C ILE A 195 -8.50 -5.80 20.07
N GLU A 196 -9.80 -5.89 20.37
CA GLU A 196 -10.61 -7.12 20.17
C GLU A 196 -10.57 -7.59 18.70
N ILE A 197 -10.80 -6.68 17.75
CA ILE A 197 -10.78 -7.01 16.32
C ILE A 197 -9.37 -7.43 15.87
N VAL A 198 -8.34 -6.70 16.30
CA VAL A 198 -6.94 -7.02 15.99
C VAL A 198 -6.57 -8.40 16.53
N GLN A 199 -6.89 -8.70 17.79
CA GLN A 199 -6.63 -10.01 18.38
C GLN A 199 -7.39 -11.13 17.68
N THR A 200 -8.62 -10.86 17.22
CA THR A 200 -9.40 -11.83 16.44
C THR A 200 -8.70 -12.19 15.13
N LEU A 201 -8.18 -11.19 14.42
CA LEU A 201 -7.43 -11.37 13.17
C LEU A 201 -6.08 -12.07 13.37
N LEU A 202 -5.49 -11.97 14.55
CA LEU A 202 -4.24 -12.64 14.93
C LEU A 202 -4.42 -14.11 15.31
N ASN A 203 -5.65 -14.60 15.50
CA ASN A 203 -5.88 -16.03 15.74
C ASN A 203 -5.30 -16.88 14.59
N PRO A 204 -4.57 -17.98 14.84
CA PRO A 204 -3.80 -18.69 13.81
C PRO A 204 -4.59 -19.07 12.55
N ARG A 205 -5.85 -19.53 12.71
CA ARG A 205 -6.72 -19.89 11.59
C ARG A 205 -7.17 -18.67 10.77
N VAL A 206 -7.45 -17.56 11.45
CA VAL A 206 -7.90 -16.31 10.83
C VAL A 206 -6.73 -15.66 10.12
N HIS A 207 -5.59 -15.53 10.80
CA HIS A 207 -4.32 -15.04 10.26
C HIS A 207 -3.94 -15.78 8.96
N LYS A 208 -3.93 -17.11 8.97
CA LYS A 208 -3.60 -17.91 7.77
C LYS A 208 -4.57 -17.65 6.61
N THR A 209 -5.86 -17.51 6.90
CA THR A 209 -6.89 -17.28 5.88
C THR A 209 -6.73 -15.92 5.21
N TYR A 210 -6.47 -14.88 6.00
CA TYR A 210 -6.44 -13.49 5.53
C TYR A 210 -5.09 -13.03 5.03
N ASN A 211 -4.02 -13.80 5.23
CA ASN A 211 -2.69 -13.43 4.72
C ASN A 211 -2.23 -14.28 3.53
N LYS A 212 -2.97 -15.33 3.13
CA LYS A 212 -2.55 -16.29 2.08
C LYS A 212 -2.26 -15.67 0.69
N ASP A 213 -2.80 -14.48 0.43
CA ASP A 213 -2.72 -13.81 -0.87
C ASP A 213 -1.67 -12.67 -0.87
N PHE A 214 -1.00 -12.41 0.26
CA PHE A 214 0.05 -11.38 0.40
C PHE A 214 1.46 -12.01 0.27
N GLY A 215 1.84 -12.32 -0.97
CA GLY A 215 3.10 -13.02 -1.26
C GLY A 215 4.34 -12.20 -0.89
N GLU A 216 4.27 -10.88 -1.01
CA GLU A 216 5.31 -9.90 -0.67
C GLU A 216 5.64 -9.91 0.84
N GLU A 217 4.62 -10.20 1.65
CA GLU A 217 4.69 -10.31 3.11
C GLU A 217 4.89 -11.77 3.56
N PHE A 218 5.29 -12.64 2.63
CA PHE A 218 5.46 -14.09 2.84
C PHE A 218 4.21 -14.75 3.44
N ASN A 219 3.05 -14.38 2.92
CA ASN A 219 1.76 -14.90 3.34
C ASN A 219 1.49 -14.74 4.84
N GLY A 220 2.00 -13.65 5.44
CA GLY A 220 1.80 -13.32 6.84
C GLY A 220 2.95 -13.74 7.77
N GLU A 221 4.04 -14.31 7.23
CA GLU A 221 5.19 -14.72 8.07
C GLU A 221 6.01 -13.54 8.61
N ILE A 222 6.01 -12.41 7.91
CA ILE A 222 6.68 -11.19 8.40
C ILE A 222 5.82 -10.51 9.47
N TRP A 223 4.54 -10.30 9.15
CA TRP A 223 3.55 -9.69 10.03
C TRP A 223 2.15 -10.09 9.56
N SER A 224 1.12 -9.78 10.35
CA SER A 224 -0.27 -9.95 9.90
C SER A 224 -0.79 -8.65 9.29
N HIS A 225 -1.03 -8.66 7.98
CA HIS A 225 -1.32 -7.47 7.15
C HIS A 225 -2.37 -6.53 7.77
N HIS A 226 -3.59 -7.05 7.96
CA HIS A 226 -4.71 -6.26 8.48
C HIS A 226 -4.48 -5.78 9.94
N PRO A 227 -4.06 -6.64 10.90
CA PRO A 227 -3.63 -6.20 12.22
C PRO A 227 -2.62 -5.04 12.23
N VAL A 228 -1.58 -5.09 11.39
CA VAL A 228 -0.59 -4.01 11.28
C VAL A 228 -1.21 -2.73 10.75
N MET A 229 -1.95 -2.82 9.63
CA MET A 229 -2.61 -1.66 9.04
C MET A 229 -3.61 -1.01 10.01
N PHE A 230 -4.44 -1.79 10.69
CA PHE A 230 -5.44 -1.29 11.63
C PHE A 230 -4.83 -0.69 12.89
N THR A 231 -3.78 -1.30 13.43
CA THR A 231 -3.04 -0.74 14.58
C THR A 231 -2.39 0.59 14.17
N LYS A 232 -1.79 0.66 12.98
CA LYS A 232 -1.21 1.91 12.46
C LYS A 232 -2.27 3.01 12.30
N LEU A 233 -3.44 2.68 11.75
CA LEU A 233 -4.56 3.62 11.62
C LEU A 233 -5.05 4.13 12.98
N ALA A 234 -5.12 3.29 14.00
CA ALA A 234 -5.47 3.71 15.35
C ALA A 234 -4.48 4.75 15.90
N TRP A 235 -3.17 4.49 15.78
CA TRP A 235 -2.11 5.41 16.17
C TRP A 235 -2.16 6.74 15.41
N MET A 236 -2.41 6.71 14.10
CA MET A 236 -2.61 7.91 13.28
C MET A 236 -3.79 8.77 13.75
N ASN A 237 -4.76 8.18 14.43
CA ASN A 237 -5.93 8.85 15.00
C ASN A 237 -5.77 9.17 16.51
N GLY A 238 -4.54 9.11 17.04
CA GLY A 238 -4.24 9.41 18.44
C GLY A 238 -4.69 8.33 19.43
N LEU A 239 -5.06 7.15 18.93
CA LEU A 239 -5.42 5.99 19.73
C LEU A 239 -4.20 5.07 19.84
N GLU A 240 -3.25 5.48 20.67
CA GLU A 240 -2.06 4.66 20.98
C GLU A 240 -2.51 3.42 21.75
N ILE A 241 -2.54 2.28 21.06
CA ILE A 241 -2.88 0.95 21.58
C ILE A 241 -1.65 0.05 21.50
N GLU A 242 -1.54 -0.89 22.43
CA GLU A 242 -0.45 -1.86 22.50
C GLU A 242 -0.96 -3.26 22.15
N ILE A 243 -0.27 -3.94 21.25
CA ILE A 243 -0.60 -5.31 20.83
C ILE A 243 0.58 -6.22 21.15
N ASP A 244 0.41 -7.08 22.14
CA ASP A 244 1.41 -8.09 22.51
C ASP A 244 1.34 -9.30 21.56
N ASN A 245 1.82 -9.12 20.34
CA ASN A 245 1.96 -10.18 19.35
C ASN A 245 3.11 -9.88 18.39
N PRO A 246 4.04 -10.82 18.14
CA PRO A 246 5.18 -10.58 17.25
C PRO A 246 4.79 -10.29 15.79
N LEU A 247 3.58 -10.67 15.36
CA LEU A 247 3.05 -10.36 14.02
C LEU A 247 2.51 -8.93 13.90
N VAL A 248 2.56 -8.13 14.97
CA VAL A 248 2.31 -6.69 14.96
C VAL A 248 3.57 -6.00 15.49
N PRO A 249 4.51 -5.62 14.60
CA PRO A 249 5.75 -4.97 15.02
C PRO A 249 5.47 -3.56 15.57
N MET A 250 5.31 -3.48 16.90
CA MET A 250 4.95 -2.23 17.59
C MET A 250 5.94 -1.07 17.35
N GLU A 251 7.19 -1.37 17.01
CA GLU A 251 8.20 -0.35 16.63
C GLU A 251 7.81 0.46 15.37
N LEU A 252 6.88 -0.04 14.54
CA LEU A 252 6.38 0.64 13.35
C LEU A 252 5.12 1.48 13.60
N MET A 253 4.48 1.34 14.76
CA MET A 253 3.20 2.01 15.05
C MET A 253 3.34 3.51 15.34
N PRO A 254 4.32 3.99 16.13
CA PRO A 254 4.54 5.40 16.35
C PRO A 254 4.63 6.20 15.05
N ILE A 255 3.98 7.37 15.00
CA ILE A 255 4.03 8.26 13.83
C ILE A 255 5.33 9.07 13.91
N LYS A 256 6.36 8.60 13.23
CA LYS A 256 7.69 9.22 13.24
C LYS A 256 8.25 9.32 11.82
N PRO A 257 7.86 10.36 11.06
CA PRO A 257 8.38 10.61 9.72
C PRO A 257 9.90 10.78 9.74
N LEU A 258 10.57 10.45 8.63
CA LEU A 258 11.98 10.78 8.44
C LEU A 258 12.15 12.29 8.29
N GLU A 259 13.35 12.79 8.64
CA GLU A 259 13.73 14.18 8.40
C GLU A 259 13.72 14.51 6.89
N HIS A 260 14.10 13.53 6.06
CA HIS A 260 14.13 13.65 4.61
C HIS A 260 13.79 12.33 3.93
N TYR A 261 13.06 12.41 2.82
CA TYR A 261 12.78 11.29 1.93
C TYR A 261 13.35 11.56 0.54
N ASP A 262 14.11 10.62 0.00
CA ASP A 262 14.65 10.68 -1.36
C ASP A 262 13.62 10.11 -2.36
N TYR A 263 13.43 10.76 -3.50
CA TYR A 263 12.57 10.24 -4.58
C TYR A 263 13.16 9.01 -5.28
N HIS A 264 14.45 8.71 -5.07
CA HIS A 264 15.28 7.67 -5.68
C HIS A 264 15.50 7.83 -7.20
N TYR A 265 14.47 8.23 -7.94
CA TYR A 265 14.54 8.55 -9.35
C TYR A 265 14.17 10.00 -9.61
N ASP A 266 14.99 10.68 -10.42
CA ASP A 266 14.74 12.07 -10.80
C ASP A 266 13.33 12.27 -11.37
N PHE A 267 12.80 11.34 -12.17
CA PHE A 267 11.47 11.48 -12.80
C PHE A 267 10.29 11.43 -11.82
N LEU A 268 10.54 11.04 -10.57
CA LEU A 268 9.54 11.06 -9.50
C LEU A 268 9.51 12.40 -8.74
N ASP A 269 10.54 13.24 -8.91
CA ASP A 269 10.54 14.61 -8.38
C ASP A 269 9.49 15.45 -9.14
N PRO A 270 8.51 16.07 -8.44
CA PRO A 270 7.52 16.94 -9.06
C PRO A 270 8.11 18.11 -9.88
N ASN A 271 9.35 18.50 -9.58
CA ASN A 271 10.06 19.58 -10.26
C ASN A 271 10.91 19.11 -11.45
N TRP A 272 10.93 17.80 -11.72
CA TRP A 272 11.74 17.23 -12.77
C TRP A 272 11.25 17.63 -14.17
N LYS A 273 12.21 17.91 -15.04
CA LYS A 273 11.96 18.12 -16.47
C LYS A 273 12.85 17.18 -17.27
N PRO A 274 12.30 16.50 -18.29
CA PRO A 274 13.11 15.66 -19.16
C PRO A 274 14.16 16.51 -19.86
N LYS A 275 15.43 16.10 -19.77
CA LYS A 275 16.50 16.71 -20.56
C LYS A 275 16.15 16.60 -22.05
N SER A 276 16.18 17.71 -22.76
CA SER A 276 16.04 17.76 -24.21
C SER A 276 17.12 16.89 -24.87
N LEU A 277 16.86 16.45 -26.10
CA LEU A 277 17.85 15.68 -26.87
C LEU A 277 19.18 16.46 -27.00
N PHE A 278 19.10 17.78 -27.12
CA PHE A 278 20.27 18.67 -27.18
C PHE A 278 21.03 18.72 -25.85
N GLU A 279 20.33 18.78 -24.71
CA GLU A 279 20.96 18.69 -23.38
C GLU A 279 21.54 17.30 -23.10
N LYS A 280 20.96 16.23 -23.64
CA LYS A 280 21.52 14.87 -23.52
C LYS A 280 22.79 14.68 -24.37
N LEU A 281 22.84 15.29 -25.56
CA LEU A 281 23.96 15.18 -26.48
C LEU A 281 25.10 16.16 -26.18
N PHE A 282 24.80 17.35 -25.66
CA PHE A 282 25.76 18.44 -25.48
C PHE A 282 25.84 18.99 -24.05
N GLY A 283 25.03 18.47 -23.11
CA GLY A 283 25.13 18.83 -21.70
C GLY A 283 26.45 18.33 -21.13
N LYS A 284 27.39 19.26 -20.87
CA LYS A 284 28.63 18.96 -20.15
C LYS A 284 28.30 18.24 -18.84
N LYS A 285 28.99 17.13 -18.55
CA LYS A 285 29.05 16.57 -17.20
C LYS A 285 29.51 17.69 -16.27
N ARG A 286 28.60 18.20 -15.42
CA ARG A 286 29.01 18.95 -14.24
C ARG A 286 29.71 17.93 -13.34
N ASN A 287 31.04 17.95 -13.35
CA ASN A 287 31.85 17.22 -12.38
C ASN A 287 31.43 17.68 -10.98
N LYS A 288 31.20 16.72 -10.09
CA LYS A 288 31.26 16.94 -8.65
C LYS A 288 32.67 17.38 -8.28
#